data_AF-A0A926ZTJ6-F1
#
_entry.id   AF-A0A926ZTJ6-F1
#
_cell.length_a   1.000
_cell.length_b   1.000
_cell.length_c   1.000
_cell.angle_alpha   90.00
_cell.angle_beta   90.00
_cell.angle_gamma   90.00
#
_symmetry.space_group_name_H-M   'P 1'
#
loop_
_entity.id
_entity.type
_entity.pdbx_description
1 polymer ?
#
loop_
_entity_poly.entity_id
_entity_poly.type
_entity_poly.pdbx_seq_one_letter_code
_entity_poly.pdbx_strand_id
1 'polypeptide(L)' 'MDTDPELSDSWWERVKYYAQLAIERVELGVDAVKELLSTLTSDERCGVMLEFEDASPDKFAQLVTDAPQWTEWMA' A
#
# COMPACT_ATOMS: atom_id res chain seq x y z
N MET A 1 -11.40 -2.67 22.67
CA MET A 1 -10.45 -1.60 22.32
C MET A 1 -11.27 -0.63 21.50
N ASP A 2 -11.66 0.48 22.13
CA ASP A 2 -12.51 1.49 21.50
C ASP A 2 -11.66 2.28 20.52
N THR A 3 -11.68 1.87 19.26
CA THR A 3 -11.07 2.63 18.19
C THR A 3 -11.90 3.89 18.01
N ASP A 4 -11.30 5.04 18.30
CA ASP A 4 -11.91 6.34 18.05
C ASP A 4 -12.26 6.45 16.56
N PRO A 5 -13.54 6.59 16.19
CA PRO A 5 -13.97 6.59 14.80
C PRO A 5 -13.32 7.71 13.97
N GLU A 6 -12.97 8.84 14.58
CA GLU A 6 -12.28 9.93 13.86
C GLU A 6 -10.82 9.59 13.54
N LEU A 7 -10.16 8.81 14.41
CA LEU A 7 -8.82 8.28 14.14
C LEU A 7 -8.83 7.18 13.09
N SER A 8 -9.88 6.34 13.04
CA SER A 8 -10.02 5.33 11.99
C SER A 8 -10.30 5.94 10.62
N ASP A 9 -11.11 7.01 10.55
CA ASP A 9 -11.44 7.66 9.29
C ASP A 9 -10.23 8.39 8.69
N SER A 10 -9.47 9.11 9.52
CA SER A 10 -8.26 9.80 9.07
C SER A 10 -7.14 8.83 8.65
N TRP A 11 -7.00 7.70 9.34
CA TRP A 11 -6.06 6.64 8.95
C TRP A 11 -6.47 6.00 7.62
N TRP A 12 -7.76 5.71 7.43
CA TRP A 12 -8.25 5.07 6.22
C TRP A 12 -8.13 5.97 4.98
N GLU A 13 -8.44 7.26 5.10
CA GLU A 13 -8.23 8.23 4.00
C GLU A 13 -6.75 8.35 3.62
N ARG A 14 -5.86 8.28 4.62
CA ARG A 14 -4.41 8.25 4.38
C ARG A 14 -3.98 6.97 3.66
N VAL A 15 -4.51 5.81 4.03
CA VAL A 15 -4.26 4.54 3.34
C VAL A 15 -4.68 4.61 1.87
N LYS A 16 -5.88 5.08 1.57
CA LYS A 16 -6.37 5.25 0.19
C LYS A 16 -5.46 6.16 -0.64
N TYR A 17 -5.06 7.29 -0.06
CA TYR A 17 -4.14 8.22 -0.73
C TYR A 17 -2.83 7.53 -1.12
N TYR A 18 -2.21 6.79 -0.19
CA TYR A 18 -0.96 6.10 -0.47
C TYR A 18 -1.13 4.88 -1.39
N ALA A 19 -2.28 4.20 -1.35
CA ALA A 19 -2.61 3.13 -2.30
C ALA A 19 -2.65 3.66 -3.73
N GLN A 20 -3.29 4.82 -3.95
CA GLN A 20 -3.31 5.45 -5.26
C GLN A 20 -1.91 5.86 -5.73
N LEU A 21 -1.08 6.40 -4.84
CA LEU A 21 0.32 6.69 -5.12
C LEU A 21 1.16 5.43 -5.43
N ALA A 22 0.85 4.29 -4.81
CA ALA A 22 1.52 3.01 -5.09
C ALA A 22 1.13 2.49 -6.48
N ILE A 23 -0.16 2.55 -6.84
CA ILE A 23 -0.69 2.20 -8.16
C ILE A 23 0.00 2.98 -9.29
N GLU A 24 0.21 4.27 -9.09
CA GLU A 24 0.92 5.13 -10.04
C GLU A 24 2.40 4.74 -10.17
N ARG A 25 3.04 4.33 -9.07
CA ARG A 25 4.47 3.97 -9.04
C ARG A 25 4.80 2.62 -9.66
N VAL A 26 3.84 1.74 -9.86
CA VAL A 26 4.06 0.46 -10.57
C VAL A 26 4.68 0.71 -11.94
N GLU A 27 4.27 1.77 -12.64
CA GLU A 27 4.81 2.14 -13.95
C GLU A 27 6.26 2.65 -13.89
N LEU A 28 6.69 3.11 -12.71
CA LEU A 28 8.06 3.54 -12.44
C LEU A 28 8.94 2.39 -11.93
N GLY A 29 8.34 1.23 -11.63
CA GLY A 29 9.02 0.00 -11.21
C GLY A 29 8.89 -0.30 -9.71
N VAL A 30 9.24 -1.54 -9.37
CA VAL A 30 9.16 -2.12 -8.01
C VAL A 30 9.86 -1.26 -6.95
N ASP A 31 11.05 -0.74 -7.25
CA ASP A 31 11.83 0.04 -6.29
C ASP A 31 11.11 1.33 -5.89
N ALA A 32 10.40 1.99 -6.81
CA ALA A 32 9.63 3.18 -6.51
C ALA A 32 8.46 2.88 -5.54
N VAL A 33 7.79 1.74 -5.72
CA VAL A 33 6.75 1.26 -4.79
C VAL A 33 7.36 0.97 -3.41
N LYS A 34 8.50 0.28 -3.37
CA LYS A 34 9.20 -0.04 -2.12
C LYS A 34 9.67 1.21 -1.37
N GLU A 35 10.22 2.20 -2.09
CA GLU A 35 10.60 3.49 -1.51
C GLU A 35 9.40 4.21 -0.91
N LEU A 36 8.26 4.25 -1.60
CA LEU A 36 7.03 4.82 -1.06
C LEU A 36 6.63 4.15 0.26
N LEU A 37 6.54 2.81 0.26
CA LEU A 37 6.15 2.03 1.43
C LEU A 37 7.11 2.23 2.61
N SER A 38 8.42 2.43 2.34
CA SER A 38 9.42 2.65 3.39
C SER A 38 9.17 3.90 4.24
N THR A 39 8.41 4.86 3.71
CA THR A 39 8.02 6.10 4.43
C THR A 39 6.84 5.90 5.39
N LEU A 40 6.20 4.74 5.35
CA LEU A 40 4.98 4.41 6.11
C LEU A 40 5.29 3.50 7.30
N THR A 41 4.40 3.53 8.28
CA THR A 41 4.35 2.55 9.38
C THR A 41 3.94 1.17 8.87
N SER A 42 4.27 0.10 9.61
CA SER A 42 3.91 -1.28 9.22
C SER A 42 2.41 -1.44 8.98
N ASP A 43 1.57 -0.89 9.87
CA ASP A 43 0.11 -0.95 9.73
C ASP A 43 -0.37 -0.24 8.45
N GLU A 44 0.16 0.96 8.17
CA GLU A 44 -0.16 1.69 6.94
C GLU A 44 0.30 0.95 5.68
N ARG A 45 1.48 0.30 5.69
CA ARG A 45 1.95 -0.50 4.54
C ARG A 45 0.97 -1.63 4.24
N CYS A 46 0.53 -2.35 5.27
CA CYS A 46 -0.47 -3.41 5.14
C CYS A 46 -1.78 -2.86 4.58
N GLY A 47 -2.29 -1.76 5.14
CA GLY A 47 -3.51 -1.11 4.65
C GLY A 47 -3.39 -0.68 3.20
N VAL A 48 -2.27 -0.07 2.82
CA VAL A 48 -1.99 0.38 1.45
C VAL A 48 -1.94 -0.77 0.47
N MET A 49 -1.30 -1.89 0.82
CA MET A 49 -1.24 -3.05 -0.07
C MET A 49 -2.60 -3.71 -0.25
N LEU A 50 -3.43 -3.77 0.80
CA LEU A 50 -4.80 -4.29 0.71
C LEU A 50 -5.69 -3.39 -0.16
N GLU A 51 -5.67 -2.08 0.07
CA GLU A 51 -6.45 -1.12 -0.73
C GLU A 51 -5.95 -1.07 -2.18
N PHE A 52 -4.64 -1.22 -2.41
CA PHE A 52 -4.09 -1.33 -3.76
C PHE A 52 -4.61 -2.60 -4.46
N GLU A 53 -4.56 -3.76 -3.82
CA GLU A 53 -5.13 -4.99 -4.38
C GLU A 53 -6.60 -4.82 -4.78
N ASP A 54 -7.42 -4.18 -3.94
CA ASP A 54 -8.84 -3.93 -4.22
C ASP A 54 -9.06 -2.91 -5.36
N ALA A 55 -8.35 -1.78 -5.31
CA ALA A 55 -8.56 -0.68 -6.26
C ALA A 55 -7.96 -0.94 -7.65
N SER A 56 -6.88 -1.74 -7.75
CA SER A 56 -6.25 -2.06 -9.04
C SER A 56 -5.64 -3.47 -9.06
N PRO A 57 -6.47 -4.53 -9.16
CA PRO A 57 -6.03 -5.91 -9.12
C PRO A 57 -5.00 -6.25 -10.21
N ASP A 58 -5.15 -5.70 -11.42
CA ASP A 58 -4.24 -5.97 -12.54
C ASP A 58 -2.82 -5.43 -12.27
N LYS A 59 -2.72 -4.20 -11.75
CA LYS A 59 -1.43 -3.58 -11.40
C LYS A 59 -0.82 -4.23 -10.16
N PHE A 60 -1.66 -4.69 -9.22
CA PHE A 60 -1.21 -5.47 -8.08
C PHE A 60 -0.63 -6.80 -8.54
N ALA A 61 -1.30 -7.53 -9.43
CA ALA A 61 -0.79 -8.77 -10.01
C ALA A 61 0.54 -8.57 -10.74
N GLN A 62 0.71 -7.43 -11.44
CA GLN A 62 1.99 -7.06 -12.03
C GLN A 62 3.07 -6.87 -10.95
N LEU A 63 2.80 -6.10 -9.89
CA LEU A 63 3.75 -5.91 -8.78
C LEU A 63 4.15 -7.25 -8.16
N VAL A 64 3.19 -8.15 -7.90
CA VAL A 64 3.46 -9.47 -7.30
C VAL A 64 4.28 -10.35 -8.24
N THR A 65 4.07 -10.23 -9.55
CA THR A 65 4.87 -10.95 -10.56
C THR A 65 6.32 -10.44 -10.57
N ASP A 66 6.51 -9.12 -10.54
CA ASP A 66 7.83 -8.49 -10.60
C ASP A 66 8.57 -8.58 -9.25
N ALA A 67 7.85 -8.69 -8.15
CA ALA A 67 8.37 -8.77 -6.78
C ALA A 67 7.59 -9.78 -5.94
N PRO A 68 7.80 -11.10 -6.15
CA PRO A 68 7.09 -12.14 -5.39
C PRO A 68 7.36 -12.10 -3.88
N GLN A 69 8.47 -11.50 -3.47
CA GLN A 69 8.86 -11.28 -2.07
C GLN A 69 8.27 -10.00 -1.43
N TRP A 70 7.31 -9.32 -2.07
CA TRP A 70 6.78 -8.04 -1.59
C TRP A 70 6.29 -8.06 -0.13
N THR A 71 5.82 -9.22 0.36
CA THR A 71 5.36 -9.39 1.75
C THR A 71 6.46 -9.11 2.77
N GLU A 72 7.73 -9.26 2.41
CA GLU A 72 8.87 -8.94 3.28
C GLU A 72 8.96 -7.43 3.58
N TRP A 73 8.31 -6.57 2.79
CA TRP A 73 8.33 -5.12 2.99
C TRP A 73 7.33 -4.65 4.06
N MET A 74 6.46 -5.55 4.51
CA MET A 74 5.43 -5.24 5.50
C MET A 74 5.98 -5.24 6.94
N ALA A 75 7.22 -5.71 7.12
CA ALA A 75 7.93 -5.75 8.41
C ALA A 75 8.48 -4.39 8.87
#